data_AF-A0A6N9PLP3-F1
#
_entry.id   AF-A0A6N9PLP3-F1
#
_cell.length_a   1.000
_cell.length_b   1.000
_cell.length_c   1.000
_cell.angle_alpha   90.00
_cell.angle_beta   90.00
_cell.angle_gamma   90.00
#
_symmetry.space_group_name_H-M   'P 1'
#
loop_
_entity.id
_entity.type
_entity.pdbx_description
1 polymer ?
#
loop_
_entity_poly.entity_id
_entity_poly.type
_entity_poly.pdbx_seq_one_letter_code
_entity_poly.pdbx_strand_id
1 'polypeptide(L)' 'MMRLQEIVKRLESGEEPLEGAMKLFEEGAKLSAQCYEALDKAEQKVSQLAKLEGEADG' A
#
# COMPACT_ATOMS: atom_id res chain seq x y z
N MET A 1 -7.86 0.45 1.64
CA MET A 1 -7.52 -0.41 2.79
C MET A 1 -8.55 -1.50 3.05
N MET A 2 -9.86 -1.20 3.22
CA MET A 2 -10.89 -2.23 3.52
C MET A 2 -10.88 -3.42 2.54
N ARG A 3 -10.73 -3.15 1.23
CA ARG A 3 -10.66 -4.22 0.21
C ARG A 3 -9.44 -5.14 0.39
N LEU A 4 -8.28 -4.57 0.68
CA LEU A 4 -7.06 -5.36 0.92
C LEU A 4 -7.21 -6.26 2.17
N GLN A 5 -7.83 -5.74 3.23
CA GLN A 5 -8.13 -6.53 4.44
C GLN A 5 -9.11 -7.68 4.15
N GLU A 6 -10.14 -7.42 3.33
CA GLU A 6 -11.09 -8.45 2.89
C GLU A 6 -10.41 -9.54 2.07
N ILE A 7 -9.51 -9.16 1.14
CA ILE A 7 -8.71 -10.09 0.35
C ILE A 7 -7.84 -10.97 1.26
N VAL A 8 -7.12 -10.37 2.20
CA VAL A 8 -6.28 -11.11 3.17
C VAL A 8 -7.14 -12.12 3.93
N LYS A 9 -8.29 -11.69 4.47
CA LYS A 9 -9.19 -12.57 5.20
C LYS A 9 -9.69 -13.75 4.36
N ARG A 10 -10.01 -13.53 3.08
CA ARG A 10 -10.45 -14.60 2.16
C ARG A 10 -9.33 -15.55 1.77
N LEU A 11 -8.11 -15.03 1.60
CA LEU A 11 -6.94 -15.89 1.32
C LEU A 11 -6.57 -16.73 2.54
N GLU A 12 -6.64 -16.15 3.74
CA GLU A 12 -6.35 -16.84 5.00
C GLU A 12 -7.40 -17.91 5.37
N SER A 13 -8.65 -17.77 4.91
CA SER A 13 -9.67 -18.79 5.16
C SER A 13 -9.37 -20.10 4.44
N GLY A 14 -8.64 -20.05 3.32
CA GLY A 14 -8.32 -21.23 2.51
C GLY A 14 -9.52 -21.86 1.80
N GLU A 15 -10.69 -21.21 1.83
CA GLU A 15 -11.94 -21.72 1.24
C GLU A 15 -12.04 -21.41 -0.27
N GLU A 16 -11.18 -20.53 -0.77
CA GLU A 16 -11.17 -20.14 -2.18
C GLU A 16 -10.51 -21.21 -3.06
N PRO A 17 -11.17 -21.62 -4.16
CA PRO A 17 -10.53 -22.43 -5.19
C PRO A 17 -9.26 -21.75 -5.72
N LEU A 18 -8.30 -22.53 -6.18
CA LEU A 18 -7.00 -22.03 -6.65
C LEU A 18 -7.13 -20.85 -7.63
N GLU A 19 -8.03 -20.92 -8.60
CA GLU A 19 -8.24 -19.83 -9.56
C GLU A 19 -8.76 -18.54 -8.90
N GLY A 20 -9.65 -18.67 -7.91
CA GLY A 20 -10.16 -17.54 -7.13
C GLY A 20 -9.07 -16.94 -6.23
N ALA A 21 -8.30 -17.79 -5.56
CA ALA A 21 -7.16 -17.37 -4.74
C ALA A 21 -6.10 -16.63 -5.56
N MET A 22 -5.80 -17.07 -6.79
CA MET A 22 -4.88 -16.39 -7.69
C MET A 22 -5.36 -14.99 -8.05
N LYS A 23 -6.64 -14.84 -8.41
CA LYS A 23 -7.24 -13.52 -8.72
C LYS A 23 -7.21 -12.58 -7.51
N LEU A 24 -7.54 -13.10 -6.33
CA LEU A 24 -7.48 -12.33 -5.08
C LEU A 24 -6.04 -11.92 -4.74
N PHE A 25 -5.06 -12.79 -4.94
CA PHE A 25 -3.66 -12.47 -4.72
C PHE A 25 -3.17 -11.37 -5.66
N GLU A 26 -3.46 -11.45 -6.95
CA GLU A 26 -3.11 -10.41 -7.94
C GLU A 26 -3.72 -9.05 -7.56
N GLU A 27 -5.01 -9.04 -7.19
CA GLU A 27 -5.68 -7.83 -6.71
C GLU A 27 -5.02 -7.26 -5.45
N GLY A 28 -4.74 -8.14 -4.47
CA GLY A 28 -4.10 -7.77 -3.21
C GLY A 28 -2.70 -7.19 -3.41
N ALA A 29 -1.89 -7.81 -4.28
CA ALA A 29 -0.55 -7.34 -4.62
C ALA A 29 -0.60 -5.93 -5.23
N LYS A 30 -1.54 -5.68 -6.16
CA LYS A 30 -1.72 -4.37 -6.77
C LYS A 30 -2.13 -3.31 -5.75
N LEU A 31 -3.08 -3.61 -4.87
CA LEU A 31 -3.51 -2.70 -3.80
C LEU A 31 -2.38 -2.41 -2.81
N SER A 32 -1.56 -3.42 -2.47
CA SER A 32 -0.38 -3.23 -1.62
C SER A 32 0.64 -2.31 -2.28
N ALA A 33 0.92 -2.49 -3.57
CA ALA A 33 1.85 -1.62 -4.30
C ALA A 33 1.38 -0.16 -4.30
N GLN A 34 0.08 0.09 -4.49
CA GLN A 34 -0.50 1.43 -4.40
C GLN A 34 -0.33 2.06 -3.01
N CYS A 35 -0.44 1.27 -1.95
CA CYS A 35 -0.21 1.77 -0.59
C CYS A 35 1.25 2.19 -0.39
N TYR A 36 2.20 1.38 -0.88
CA TYR A 36 3.62 1.73 -0.84
C TYR A 36 3.92 3.01 -1.63
N GLU A 37 3.36 3.16 -2.83
CA GLU A 37 3.53 4.36 -3.63
C GLU A 37 2.97 5.61 -2.93
N ALA A 38 1.83 5.48 -2.25
CA ALA A 38 1.27 6.59 -1.48
C ALA A 38 2.16 6.98 -0.28
N LEU A 39 2.72 5.99 0.42
CA LEU A 39 3.65 6.22 1.52
C LEU A 39 4.94 6.89 1.05
N ASP A 40 5.54 6.40 -0.04
CA ASP A 40 6.75 6.97 -0.64
C ASP A 40 6.54 8.45 -1.03
N LYS A 41 5.42 8.77 -1.69
CA LYS A 41 5.06 10.15 -2.02
C LYS A 41 4.89 11.03 -0.77
N ALA A 42 4.29 10.49 0.28
CA ALA A 42 4.12 11.21 1.53
C ALA A 42 5.47 11.50 2.19
N GLU A 43 6.37 10.50 2.25
CA GLU A 43 7.72 10.63 2.80
C GLU A 43 8.56 11.65 2.01
N GLN A 44 8.52 11.60 0.68
CA GLN A 44 9.20 12.58 -0.18
C GLN A 44 8.71 14.00 0.08
N LYS A 45 7.39 14.19 0.22
CA LYS A 45 6.81 15.49 0.52
C LYS A 45 7.25 16.02 1.88
N VAL A 46 7.27 15.16 2.90
CA VAL A 46 7.75 15.52 4.24
C VAL A 46 9.23 15.92 4.19
N SER A 47 10.07 15.15 3.49
CA SER A 47 11.50 15.46 3.34
C SER A 47 11.74 16.79 2.63
N GLN A 48 10.98 17.11 1.58
CA GLN A 48 11.08 18.40 0.90
C GLN A 48 10.72 19.57 1.82
N LEU A 49 9.62 19.45 2.57
CA LEU A 49 9.22 20.49 3.52
C LEU A 49 10.27 20.72 4.61
N ALA A 50 10.83 19.65 5.17
CA ALA A 50 11.87 19.73 6.19
C ALA A 50 13.16 20.40 5.68
N LYS A 51 13.51 20.21 4.40
CA LYS A 51 14.65 20.90 3.77
C LYS A 51 14.42 22.39 3.66
N LEU A 52 13.22 22.79 3.21
CA LEU A 52 12.84 24.20 3.07
C LEU A 52 12.84 24.93 4.42
N GLU A 53 12.40 24.28 5.50
CA GLU A 53 12.46 24.84 6.86
C GLU A 53 13.91 25.03 7.34
N GLY A 54 14.83 24.12 6.98
CA GLY A 54 16.24 24.23 7.35
C GLY A 54 17.02 25.32 6.58
N GLU A 55 16.57 25.72 5.38
CA GLU A 55 17.17 26.81 4.60
C GLU A 55 16.65 28.20 4.98
N ALA A 56 15.53 28.29 5.70
CA ALA A 56 14.90 29.56 6.11
C ALA A 56 15.47 30.14 7.42
N ASP A 57 16.26 29.37 8.18
CA ASP A 57 16.88 29.78 9.46
C ASP A 57 18.38 30.12 9.31
N GLY A 58 18.93 30.06 8.08
CA GLY A 58 20.34 30.31 7.75
C GLY A 58 20.64 31.67 7.14
#